data_AF-A0A8J4GBV5-F1
#
_entry.id   AF-A0A8J4GBV5-F1
#
_cell.length_a   1.000
_cell.length_b   1.000
_cell.length_c   1.000
_cell.angle_alpha   90.00
_cell.angle_beta   90.00
_cell.angle_gamma   90.00
#
_symmetry.space_group_name_H-M   'P 1'
#
loop_
_entity.id
_entity.type
_entity.pdbx_description
1 polymer ?
#
loop_
_entity_poly.entity_id
_entity_poly.type
_entity_poly.pdbx_seq_one_letter_code
_entity_poly.pdbx_strand_id
1 'polypeptide(L)'
;MKRYERELYDLTKDPGELRNIYDKTRAAIQNRLEALLAVLVVCKGQSCTNPWKVLHPDGSVSSWSQSLDKQYDKYYAGLTPFYYRNCLPYQDYSNEVSSFRSQTPPSSSATSPRHRRMYTWTAGIEDLVRSNPSRQQSFVASIERHSVPVPPDVLQADVNKWFDNPLPLA
;
A
#
# COMPACT_ATOMS: atom_id res chain seq x y z
N MET A 1 -1.60 -21.91 -2.75
CA MET A 1 -0.93 -20.63 -2.43
C MET A 1 -2.03 -19.63 -2.09
N LYS A 2 -2.14 -19.20 -0.82
CA LYS A 2 -3.18 -18.25 -0.40
C LYS A 2 -2.88 -16.90 -1.08
N ARG A 3 -3.76 -16.46 -1.98
CA ARG A 3 -3.74 -15.10 -2.51
C ARG A 3 -4.24 -14.16 -1.40
N TYR A 4 -3.52 -13.06 -1.19
CA TYR A 4 -3.99 -11.94 -0.39
C TYR A 4 -5.32 -11.42 -0.94
N GLU A 5 -6.12 -10.78 -0.08
CA GLU A 5 -7.37 -10.14 -0.50
C GLU A 5 -7.05 -9.05 -1.52
N ARG A 6 -7.78 -9.06 -2.64
CA ARG A 6 -7.62 -8.10 -3.72
C ARG A 6 -8.95 -7.45 -4.00
N GLU A 7 -8.91 -6.14 -4.08
CA GLU A 7 -10.10 -5.33 -4.23
C GLU A 7 -9.93 -4.37 -5.39
N LEU A 8 -11.01 -4.20 -6.15
CA LEU A 8 -11.10 -3.23 -7.23
C LEU A 8 -12.53 -2.73 -7.27
N TYR A 9 -12.70 -1.41 -7.32
CA TYR A 9 -14.00 -0.74 -7.32
C TYR A 9 -14.12 0.18 -8.53
N ASP A 10 -15.32 0.23 -9.11
CA ASP A 10 -15.68 1.21 -10.15
C ASP A 10 -16.34 2.41 -9.46
N LEU A 11 -15.55 3.42 -9.09
CA LEU A 11 -16.02 4.58 -8.32
C LEU A 11 -17.12 5.39 -9.03
N THR A 12 -17.30 5.21 -10.35
CA THR A 12 -18.38 5.87 -11.08
C THR A 12 -19.72 5.19 -10.85
N LYS A 13 -19.72 3.85 -10.71
CA LYS A 13 -20.93 3.05 -10.49
C LYS A 13 -21.16 2.65 -9.04
N ASP A 14 -20.10 2.67 -8.25
CA ASP A 14 -20.06 2.27 -6.86
C ASP A 14 -19.23 3.27 -6.04
N PRO A 15 -19.71 4.52 -5.83
CA PRO A 15 -18.99 5.52 -5.07
C PRO A 15 -18.73 5.13 -3.61
N GLY A 16 -19.53 4.20 -3.06
CA GLY A 16 -19.37 3.68 -1.71
C GLY A 16 -18.45 2.46 -1.60
N GLU A 17 -17.84 2.01 -2.70
CA GLU A 17 -16.90 0.88 -2.73
C GLU A 17 -17.46 -0.41 -2.10
N LEU A 18 -18.76 -0.66 -2.27
CA LEU A 18 -19.46 -1.77 -1.63
C LEU A 18 -19.36 -3.08 -2.43
N ARG A 19 -18.96 -3.02 -3.69
CA ARG A 19 -19.00 -4.13 -4.65
C ARG A 19 -17.64 -4.35 -5.28
N ASN A 20 -16.83 -5.20 -4.66
CA ASN A 20 -15.56 -5.64 -5.23
C ASN A 20 -15.77 -6.33 -6.59
N ILE A 21 -15.20 -5.75 -7.65
CA ILE A 21 -15.25 -6.25 -9.04
C ILE A 21 -13.95 -6.92 -9.49
N TYR A 22 -13.00 -7.15 -8.57
CA TYR A 22 -11.68 -7.68 -8.92
C TYR A 22 -11.77 -8.97 -9.75
N ASP A 23 -12.45 -10.00 -9.25
CA ASP A 23 -12.52 -11.31 -9.92
C ASP A 23 -13.28 -11.30 -11.25
N LYS A 24 -14.13 -10.30 -11.47
CA LYS A 24 -14.89 -10.12 -12.73
C LYS A 24 -14.10 -9.31 -13.76
N THR A 25 -13.04 -8.64 -13.32
CA THR A 25 -12.23 -7.78 -14.18
C THR A 25 -11.32 -8.61 -15.07
N ARG A 26 -11.11 -8.17 -16.30
CA ARG A 26 -10.23 -8.85 -17.25
C ARG A 26 -8.80 -8.90 -16.70
N ALA A 27 -8.16 -10.07 -16.78
CA ALA A 27 -6.77 -10.27 -16.31
C ALA A 27 -5.79 -9.24 -16.88
N ALA A 28 -5.99 -8.80 -18.13
CA ALA A 28 -5.20 -7.75 -18.76
C ALA A 28 -5.20 -6.44 -17.95
N ILE A 29 -6.35 -6.03 -17.40
CA ILE A 29 -6.47 -4.83 -16.57
C ILE A 29 -5.85 -5.09 -15.19
N GLN A 30 -6.17 -6.24 -14.57
CA GLN A 30 -5.58 -6.64 -13.29
C GLN A 30 -4.05 -6.59 -13.34
N ASN A 31 -3.43 -7.22 -14.33
CA ASN A 31 -1.97 -7.29 -14.46
C ASN A 31 -1.31 -5.90 -14.58
N ARG A 32 -1.99 -4.93 -15.19
CA ARG A 32 -1.47 -3.54 -15.33
C ARG A 32 -1.56 -2.77 -14.02
N LEU A 33 -2.66 -2.92 -13.29
CA LEU A 33 -2.81 -2.34 -11.95
C LEU A 33 -1.77 -2.92 -10.99
N GLU A 34 -1.61 -4.24 -11.01
CA GLU A 34 -0.60 -4.95 -10.22
C GLU A 34 0.83 -4.53 -10.57
N ALA A 35 1.13 -4.30 -11.86
CA ALA A 35 2.42 -3.80 -12.30
C ALA A 35 2.70 -2.37 -11.81
N LEU A 36 1.69 -1.48 -11.85
CA LEU A 36 1.80 -0.14 -11.28
C LEU A 36 2.08 -0.20 -9.79
N LEU A 37 1.32 -1.00 -9.03
CA LEU A 37 1.57 -1.20 -7.60
C LEU A 37 2.97 -1.78 -7.34
N ALA A 38 3.40 -2.73 -8.14
CA ALA A 38 4.72 -3.35 -8.01
C ALA A 38 5.87 -2.35 -8.17
N VAL A 39 5.71 -1.30 -8.98
CA VAL A 39 6.65 -0.17 -9.08
C VAL A 39 6.49 0.78 -7.90
N LEU A 40 5.26 1.18 -7.58
CA LEU A 40 4.98 2.19 -6.55
C LEU A 40 5.46 1.76 -5.15
N VAL A 41 5.46 0.46 -4.85
CA VAL A 41 5.95 -0.04 -3.56
C VAL A 41 7.46 0.19 -3.36
N VAL A 42 8.25 0.26 -4.44
CA VAL A 42 9.71 0.36 -4.37
C VAL A 42 10.26 1.68 -4.94
N CYS A 43 9.39 2.55 -5.44
CA CYS A 43 9.77 3.76 -6.13
C CYS A 43 10.54 4.74 -5.22
N LYS A 44 11.39 5.57 -5.83
CA LYS A 44 12.07 6.70 -5.19
C LYS A 44 12.09 7.91 -6.11
N GLY A 45 11.78 9.09 -5.55
CA GLY A 45 11.82 10.36 -6.26
C GLY A 45 10.93 10.35 -7.51
N GLN A 46 11.52 10.68 -8.66
CA GLN A 46 10.79 10.84 -9.94
C GLN A 46 10.10 9.55 -10.41
N SER A 47 10.57 8.37 -10.01
CA SER A 47 9.92 7.11 -10.38
C SER A 47 8.54 6.91 -9.72
N CYS A 48 8.26 7.60 -8.61
CA CYS A 48 6.96 7.54 -7.95
C CYS A 48 5.88 8.35 -8.68
N THR A 49 6.27 9.45 -9.32
CA THR A 49 5.36 10.32 -10.08
C THR A 49 5.31 9.97 -11.57
N ASN A 50 6.28 9.19 -12.05
CA ASN A 50 6.31 8.67 -13.42
C ASN A 50 6.67 7.17 -13.43
N PRO A 51 5.74 6.29 -13.02
CA PRO A 51 5.97 4.84 -12.98
C PRO A 51 6.16 4.24 -14.39
N TRP A 52 5.66 4.91 -15.43
CA TRP A 52 5.79 4.45 -16.82
C TRP A 52 7.24 4.41 -17.30
N LYS A 53 8.10 5.31 -16.84
CA LYS A 53 9.55 5.25 -17.15
C LYS A 53 10.24 4.00 -16.59
N VAL A 54 9.67 3.39 -15.55
CA VAL A 54 10.16 2.14 -14.97
C VAL A 54 9.59 0.95 -15.73
N LEU A 55 8.29 0.99 -16.05
CA LEU A 55 7.60 -0.08 -16.79
C LEU A 55 8.01 -0.14 -18.27
N HIS A 56 8.26 0.99 -18.91
CA HIS A 56 8.56 1.11 -20.33
C HIS A 56 9.69 2.13 -20.51
N PRO A 57 10.95 1.73 -20.20
CA PRO A 57 12.11 2.62 -20.27
C PRO A 57 12.42 3.08 -21.70
N ASP A 58 11.92 2.38 -22.72
CA ASP A 58 11.99 2.74 -24.13
C ASP A 58 10.97 3.83 -24.53
N GLY A 59 10.04 4.19 -23.63
CA GLY A 59 9.01 5.20 -23.87
C GLY A 59 7.83 4.72 -24.70
N SER A 60 7.71 3.40 -24.95
CA SER A 60 6.62 2.80 -25.72
C SER A 60 5.23 2.96 -25.07
N VAL A 61 5.19 3.22 -23.76
CA VAL A 61 4.00 3.58 -22.99
C VAL A 61 4.32 4.72 -22.03
N SER A 62 3.47 5.73 -22.01
CA SER A 62 3.59 6.92 -21.14
C SER A 62 2.35 7.23 -20.31
N SER A 63 1.27 6.44 -20.46
CA SER A 63 0.00 6.67 -19.78
C SER A 63 -0.78 5.37 -19.58
N TRP A 64 -1.77 5.40 -18.70
CA TRP A 64 -2.69 4.29 -18.47
C TRP A 64 -3.37 3.86 -19.77
N SER A 65 -3.93 4.81 -20.53
CA SER A 65 -4.64 4.53 -21.78
C SER A 65 -3.76 3.82 -22.81
N GLN A 66 -2.50 4.23 -22.96
CA GLN A 66 -1.54 3.55 -23.86
C GLN A 66 -1.17 2.16 -23.34
N SER A 67 -1.09 1.98 -22.03
CA SER A 67 -0.77 0.67 -21.46
C SER A 67 -1.80 -0.38 -21.87
N LEU A 68 -3.07 0.01 -22.05
CA LEU A 68 -4.20 -0.89 -22.37
C LEU A 68 -4.12 -1.52 -23.77
N ASP A 69 -3.17 -1.12 -24.61
CA ASP A 69 -2.94 -1.80 -25.89
C ASP A 69 -2.61 -3.29 -25.66
N LYS A 70 -3.30 -4.15 -26.41
CA LYS A 70 -3.15 -5.61 -26.33
C LYS A 70 -1.73 -6.08 -26.62
N GLN A 71 -0.93 -5.33 -27.38
CA GLN A 71 0.45 -5.70 -27.68
C GLN A 71 1.30 -5.85 -26.41
N TYR A 72 0.96 -5.14 -25.34
CA TYR A 72 1.65 -5.20 -24.05
C TYR A 72 1.08 -6.25 -23.08
N ASP A 73 0.03 -7.00 -23.44
CA ASP A 73 -0.60 -7.98 -22.53
C ASP A 73 0.41 -9.03 -22.02
N LYS A 74 1.27 -9.53 -22.91
CA LYS A 74 2.31 -10.51 -22.54
C LYS A 74 3.35 -9.91 -21.60
N TYR A 75 3.72 -8.65 -21.81
CA TYR A 75 4.67 -7.94 -20.96
C TYR A 75 4.14 -7.83 -19.53
N TYR A 76 2.93 -7.30 -19.36
CA TYR A 76 2.31 -7.15 -18.03
C TYR A 76 2.02 -8.50 -17.34
N ALA A 77 1.62 -9.52 -18.10
CA ALA A 77 1.39 -10.86 -17.55
C ALA A 77 2.67 -11.55 -17.06
N GLY A 78 3.84 -11.16 -17.58
CA GLY A 78 5.14 -11.67 -17.15
C GLY A 78 5.69 -11.01 -15.89
N LEU A 79 5.11 -9.90 -15.44
CA LEU A 79 5.55 -9.20 -14.24
C LEU A 79 5.06 -9.93 -12.98
N THR A 80 5.99 -10.21 -12.07
CA THR A 80 5.68 -10.61 -10.70
C THR A 80 5.10 -9.40 -9.94
N PRO A 81 3.85 -9.50 -9.43
CA PRO A 81 3.21 -8.44 -8.64
C PRO A 81 3.90 -8.29 -7.27
N PHE A 82 3.55 -7.25 -6.53
CA PHE A 82 4.00 -7.14 -5.15
C PHE A 82 3.21 -8.07 -4.21
N TYR A 83 3.91 -8.86 -3.40
CA TYR A 83 3.30 -9.65 -2.33
C TYR A 83 4.32 -9.99 -1.23
N TYR A 84 3.81 -10.32 -0.03
CA TYR A 84 4.63 -10.87 1.05
C TYR A 84 4.68 -12.41 0.93
N ARG A 85 5.80 -13.07 1.29
CA ARG A 85 5.87 -14.54 1.28
C ARG A 85 5.13 -15.15 2.47
N ASN A 86 5.26 -14.51 3.62
CA ASN A 86 4.73 -14.93 4.90
C ASN A 86 4.03 -13.76 5.61
N CYS A 87 3.02 -14.06 6.43
CA CYS A 87 2.48 -13.08 7.37
C CYS A 87 3.36 -13.09 8.62
N LEU A 88 4.10 -11.99 8.85
CA LEU A 88 5.04 -11.86 9.96
C LEU A 88 4.61 -10.69 10.87
N PRO A 89 4.87 -10.75 12.19
CA PRO A 89 4.55 -9.66 13.12
C PRO A 89 5.53 -8.48 13.04
N TYR A 90 6.43 -8.48 12.05
CA TYR A 90 7.42 -7.42 11.82
C TYR A 90 7.65 -7.25 10.32
N GLN A 91 8.15 -6.08 9.93
CA GLN A 91 8.59 -5.86 8.56
C GLN A 91 9.90 -6.60 8.31
N ASP A 92 9.89 -7.49 7.32
CA ASP A 92 11.06 -8.17 6.82
C ASP A 92 11.23 -7.83 5.34
N TYR A 93 12.33 -7.15 5.02
CA TYR A 93 12.63 -6.81 3.63
C TYR A 93 12.76 -8.09 2.79
N SER A 94 13.32 -9.19 3.28
CA SER A 94 13.45 -10.43 2.48
C SER A 94 12.11 -11.13 2.18
N ASN A 95 11.06 -10.75 2.91
CA ASN A 95 9.71 -11.30 2.78
C ASN A 95 8.87 -10.64 1.69
N GLU A 96 9.29 -9.49 1.17
CA GLU A 96 8.60 -8.72 0.12
C GLU A 96 9.11 -9.13 -1.28
N VAL A 97 8.21 -9.50 -2.19
CA VAL A 97 8.53 -9.96 -3.55
C VAL A 97 7.87 -9.04 -4.57
N SER A 98 8.62 -8.65 -5.61
CA SER A 98 8.15 -7.87 -6.77
C SER A 98 9.20 -7.91 -7.87
N SER A 99 8.78 -7.75 -9.14
CA SER A 99 9.71 -7.62 -10.28
C SER A 99 10.69 -6.45 -10.16
N PHE A 100 10.30 -5.40 -9.42
CA PHE A 100 11.04 -4.13 -9.37
C PHE A 100 11.91 -3.99 -8.11
N ARG A 101 11.89 -4.97 -7.21
CA ARG A 101 12.63 -4.94 -5.95
C ARG A 101 14.14 -4.76 -6.13
N SER A 102 14.72 -5.42 -7.12
CA SER A 102 16.16 -5.35 -7.43
C SER A 102 16.58 -4.02 -8.06
N GLN A 103 15.63 -3.19 -8.51
CA GLN A 103 15.92 -1.91 -9.16
C GLN A 103 16.16 -0.77 -8.17
N THR A 104 15.90 -0.99 -6.87
CA THR A 104 16.50 -0.16 -5.83
C THR A 104 17.87 -0.72 -5.47
N PRO A 105 18.98 -0.10 -5.90
CA PRO A 105 20.27 -0.45 -5.32
C PRO A 105 20.18 -0.23 -3.80
N PRO A 106 20.68 -1.17 -2.97
CA PRO A 106 20.95 -0.84 -1.58
C PRO A 106 21.87 0.38 -1.61
N SER A 107 21.50 1.46 -0.93
CA SER A 107 22.45 2.55 -0.69
C SER A 107 23.70 1.91 -0.09
N SER A 108 24.82 2.01 -0.79
CA SER A 108 26.09 1.32 -0.51
C SER A 108 26.80 1.81 0.76
N SER A 109 26.06 2.17 1.81
CA SER A 109 26.62 2.64 3.07
C SER A 109 25.75 2.40 4.31
N ALA A 110 24.61 1.71 4.19
CA ALA A 110 23.82 1.35 5.36
C ALA A 110 23.90 -0.16 5.59
N THR A 111 24.66 -0.57 6.61
CA THR A 111 24.45 -1.84 7.30
C THR A 111 23.00 -1.85 7.78
N SER A 112 22.09 -2.31 6.93
CA SER A 112 20.67 -2.37 7.24
C SER A 112 20.52 -3.35 8.39
N PRO A 113 19.98 -2.94 9.56
CA PRO A 113 19.74 -3.87 10.65
C PRO A 113 18.82 -4.95 10.10
N ARG A 114 19.29 -6.20 10.06
CA ARG A 114 18.57 -7.32 9.45
C ARG A 114 17.17 -7.52 10.03
N HIS A 115 16.87 -6.94 11.18
CA HIS A 115 15.53 -6.85 11.75
C HIS A 115 15.39 -5.52 12.49
N ARG A 116 14.55 -4.60 12.03
CA ARG A 116 13.95 -3.63 12.96
C ARG A 116 12.89 -4.39 13.74
N ARG A 117 13.24 -4.85 14.93
CA ARG A 117 12.29 -5.43 15.88
C ARG A 117 11.32 -4.31 16.28
N MET A 118 10.16 -4.25 15.63
CA MET A 118 9.03 -3.52 16.21
C MET A 118 8.72 -4.21 17.54
N TYR A 119 8.65 -3.43 18.61
CA TYR A 119 8.31 -3.90 19.94
C TYR A 119 7.01 -4.71 19.85
N THR A 120 7.08 -6.01 20.08
CA THR A 120 5.89 -6.83 20.29
C THR A 120 5.25 -6.34 21.57
N TRP A 121 3.98 -5.96 21.50
CA TRP A 121 3.14 -5.47 22.61
C TRP A 121 3.28 -6.28 23.90
N THR A 122 3.61 -7.57 23.80
CA THR A 122 3.73 -8.49 24.93
C THR A 122 4.96 -8.27 25.81
N ALA A 123 6.06 -7.70 25.30
CA ALA A 123 7.29 -7.56 26.08
C ALA A 123 7.30 -6.33 27.01
N GLY A 124 6.37 -5.38 26.85
CA GLY A 124 6.27 -4.18 27.67
C GLY A 124 5.19 -4.24 28.76
N ILE A 125 4.28 -5.22 28.72
CA ILE A 125 3.17 -5.30 29.67
C ILE A 125 3.56 -6.03 30.96
N GLU A 126 4.45 -7.03 30.91
CA GLU A 126 4.85 -7.75 32.13
C GLU A 126 5.58 -6.85 33.15
N ASP A 127 6.34 -5.86 32.70
CA ASP A 127 7.03 -4.91 33.58
C ASP A 127 6.14 -3.77 34.10
N LEU A 128 5.02 -3.45 33.42
CA LEU A 128 4.12 -2.36 33.82
C LEU A 128 3.02 -2.81 34.79
N VAL A 129 2.65 -4.10 34.81
CA VAL A 129 1.61 -4.62 35.71
C VAL A 129 2.08 -4.70 37.17
N ARG A 130 3.39 -4.58 37.44
CA ARG A 130 3.93 -4.63 38.81
C ARG A 130 3.91 -3.27 39.54
N SER A 131 3.61 -2.16 38.87
CA SER A 131 3.57 -0.85 39.52
C SER A 131 2.26 -0.09 39.32
N ASN A 132 1.43 -0.14 40.37
CA ASN A 132 0.40 0.83 40.74
C ASN A 132 -1.01 0.66 40.10
N PRO A 133 -1.98 0.04 40.82
CA PRO A 133 -3.31 -0.30 40.29
C PRO A 133 -4.27 0.88 40.10
N SER A 134 -3.83 2.12 40.33
CA SER A 134 -4.68 3.32 40.32
C SER A 134 -4.36 4.35 39.23
N ARG A 135 -3.45 4.04 38.29
CA ARG A 135 -3.14 4.94 37.16
C ARG A 135 -3.57 4.30 35.85
N GLN A 136 -4.77 4.64 35.36
CA GLN A 136 -5.13 4.47 33.95
C GLN A 136 -4.21 5.37 33.11
N GLN A 137 -3.01 4.88 32.82
CA GLN A 137 -2.20 5.46 31.75
C GLN A 137 -2.70 4.77 30.48
N SER A 138 -3.42 5.52 29.65
CA SER A 138 -3.62 5.13 28.27
C SER A 138 -2.23 4.93 27.66
N PHE A 139 -1.96 3.70 27.21
CA PHE A 139 -0.77 3.44 26.43
C PHE A 139 -0.87 4.27 25.16
N VAL A 140 0.10 5.16 24.92
CA VAL A 140 0.26 5.89 23.67
C VAL A 140 1.55 5.40 23.03
N ALA A 141 1.42 4.72 21.90
CA ALA A 141 2.58 4.22 21.16
C ALA A 141 3.47 5.41 20.75
N SER A 142 4.79 5.21 20.65
CA SER A 142 5.69 6.30 20.21
C SER A 142 5.34 6.88 18.84
N ILE A 143 4.70 6.08 17.97
CA ILE A 143 4.21 6.54 16.66
C ILE A 143 2.99 7.45 16.80
N GLU A 144 2.15 7.22 17.82
CA GLU A 144 0.94 8.01 18.11
C GLU A 144 1.26 9.37 18.73
N ARG A 145 2.49 9.57 19.24
CA ARG A 145 2.94 10.88 19.74
C ARG A 145 3.12 11.92 18.62
N HIS A 146 3.22 11.46 17.38
CA HIS A 146 3.43 12.31 16.20
C HIS A 146 2.21 12.31 15.26
N SER A 147 1.15 11.55 15.58
CA SER A 147 -0.08 11.63 14.81
C SER A 147 -0.78 12.96 15.08
N VAL A 148 -1.19 13.61 13.99
CA VAL A 148 -2.09 14.76 14.05
C VAL A 148 -3.43 14.26 14.58
N PRO A 149 -3.95 14.83 15.68
CA PRO A 149 -5.28 14.48 16.18
C PRO A 149 -6.31 14.66 15.07
N VAL A 150 -7.23 13.69 14.92
CA VAL A 150 -8.32 13.81 13.96
C VAL A 150 -9.15 15.03 14.35
N PRO A 151 -9.39 15.98 13.43
CA PRO A 151 -10.17 17.18 13.73
C PRO A 151 -11.59 16.82 14.25
N PRO A 152 -12.13 17.55 15.25
CA PRO A 152 -13.44 17.23 15.84
C PRO A 152 -14.60 17.25 14.84
N ASP A 153 -14.50 18.11 13.82
CA ASP A 153 -15.45 18.20 12.71
C ASP A 153 -15.47 16.94 11.84
N VAL A 154 -14.33 16.25 11.69
CA VAL A 154 -14.26 14.95 11.02
C VAL A 154 -14.84 13.85 11.92
N LEU A 155 -14.54 13.88 13.22
CA LEU A 155 -15.04 12.89 14.19
C LEU A 155 -16.56 12.96 14.40
N GLN A 156 -17.14 14.14 14.26
CA GLN A 156 -18.57 14.40 14.50
C GLN A 156 -19.35 14.58 13.18
N ALA A 157 -18.69 14.37 12.05
CA ALA A 157 -19.32 14.49 10.75
C ALA A 157 -20.46 13.48 10.59
N ASP A 158 -21.57 13.98 10.05
CA ASP A 158 -22.61 13.12 9.49
C ASP A 158 -22.09 12.55 8.17
N VAL A 159 -21.55 11.33 8.24
CA VAL A 159 -20.90 10.64 7.11
C VAL A 159 -21.86 10.51 5.91
N ASN A 160 -23.17 10.44 6.14
CA ASN A 160 -24.14 10.38 5.05
C ASN A 160 -24.16 11.67 4.22
N LYS A 161 -23.97 12.83 4.86
CA LYS A 161 -23.95 14.14 4.17
C LYS A 161 -22.70 14.37 3.34
N TRP A 162 -21.64 13.59 3.53
CA TRP A 162 -20.45 13.66 2.67
C TRP A 162 -20.76 13.20 1.25
N PHE A 163 -21.73 12.29 1.09
CA PHE A 163 -22.14 11.77 -0.21
C PHE A 163 -23.21 12.63 -0.89
N ASP A 164 -23.88 13.52 -0.14
CA ASP A 164 -24.91 14.43 -0.65
C ASP A 164 -24.36 15.70 -1.30
N ASN A 165 -23.05 15.98 -1.12
CA ASN A 165 -22.41 17.19 -1.59
C ASN A 165 -21.29 16.83 -2.59
N PRO A 166 -21.61 16.56 -3.86
CA PRO A 166 -20.60 16.36 -4.88
C PRO A 166 -19.81 17.67 -4.98
N LEU A 167 -18.57 17.68 -4.49
CA LEU A 167 -17.65 18.79 -4.72
C LEU A 167 -17.71 19.15 -6.21
N PRO A 168 -17.92 20.43 -6.59
CA PRO A 168 -17.79 20.82 -7.97
C PRO A 168 -16.34 20.53 -8.37
N LEU A 169 -16.15 19.51 -9.21
CA LEU A 169 -14.87 19.20 -9.81
C LEU A 169 -14.44 20.43 -10.62
N ALA A 170 -13.43 21.16 -10.11
CA ALA A 170 -12.70 22.19 -10.84
C ALA A 170 -11.65 21.55 -11.75
#